data_AF-A0A345UI20-F1
#
_entry.id   AF-A0A345UI20-F1
#
_cell.length_a   1.000
_cell.length_b   1.000
_cell.length_c   1.000
_cell.angle_alpha   90.00
_cell.angle_beta   90.00
_cell.angle_gamma   90.00
#
_symmetry.space_group_name_H-M   'P 1'
#
loop_
_entity.id
_entity.type
_entity.pdbx_description
1 polymer ?
#
loop_
_entity_poly.entity_id
_entity_poly.type
_entity_poly.pdbx_seq_one_letter_code
_entity_poly.pdbx_strand_id
1 'polypeptide(L)'
;MLAILFMPVLLSAQPSATQLLNDIKRTNAGYLSGVETVSLVNAMEGFGFTMQEREHYRKITEAGHTRLVGEEEGDDISMVGLLNLSADDLAALVNGASRIGTERRDGQRMITLFVDDPDVIESFGDPLPEADDEDDFEDFSFVSMKLWIGAADYLLYHVESTLENDQGAQMEVIFTLSDYERHSGLPLPGQVEVTMKGLGALMDDSELAETRRELEEMMAELENMPEAQRNMILSQMGPQLEQFEQMMEGGDTSFAIKIQDVRINE
;
A
#
# COMPACT_ATOMS: atom_id res chain seq x y z
N MET A 1 7.35 40.64 -39.82
CA MET A 1 7.80 39.29 -40.23
C MET A 1 8.10 38.54 -38.94
N LEU A 2 7.18 37.70 -38.47
CA LEU A 2 7.26 37.02 -37.17
C LEU A 2 7.91 35.65 -37.39
N ALA A 3 9.11 35.43 -36.82
CA ALA A 3 9.81 34.16 -36.91
C ALA A 3 9.29 33.22 -35.81
N ILE A 4 8.55 32.18 -36.21
CA ILE A 4 8.13 31.10 -35.32
C ILE A 4 9.33 30.17 -35.14
N LEU A 5 9.95 30.21 -33.95
CA LEU A 5 10.96 29.25 -33.52
C LEU A 5 10.26 27.94 -33.17
N PHE A 6 10.35 26.96 -34.05
CA PHE A 6 10.05 25.56 -33.71
C PHE A 6 11.18 25.05 -32.80
N MET A 7 10.92 24.99 -31.49
CA MET A 7 11.74 24.16 -30.62
C MET A 7 11.40 22.69 -30.92
N PRO A 8 12.37 21.86 -31.32
CA PRO A 8 12.14 20.43 -31.43
C PRO A 8 11.77 19.91 -30.04
N VAL A 9 10.55 19.40 -29.91
CA VAL A 9 10.18 18.59 -28.76
C VAL A 9 11.08 17.36 -28.81
N LEU A 10 12.09 17.33 -27.95
CA LEU A 10 12.89 16.14 -27.71
C LEU A 10 11.94 15.10 -27.10
N LEU A 11 11.32 14.29 -27.95
CA LEU A 11 10.69 13.04 -27.56
C LEU A 11 11.79 12.17 -26.97
N SER A 12 11.96 12.23 -25.64
CA SER A 12 12.80 11.27 -24.94
C SER A 12 12.21 9.89 -25.21
N ALA A 13 12.93 9.07 -25.97
CA ALA A 13 12.55 7.70 -26.23
C ALA A 13 12.26 7.01 -24.89
N GLN A 14 11.08 6.43 -24.78
CA GLN A 14 10.71 5.65 -23.62
C GLN A 14 11.71 4.49 -23.46
N PRO A 15 12.26 4.25 -22.27
CA PRO A 15 13.16 3.12 -22.06
C PRO A 15 12.43 1.83 -22.45
N SER A 16 13.13 0.90 -23.11
CA SER A 16 12.53 -0.41 -23.37
C SER A 16 12.32 -1.14 -22.05
N ALA A 17 11.33 -2.04 -22.00
CA ALA A 17 11.09 -2.89 -20.83
C ALA A 17 12.39 -3.56 -20.36
N THR A 18 13.17 -4.15 -21.27
CA THR A 18 14.45 -4.78 -20.94
C THR A 18 15.48 -3.82 -20.33
N GLN A 19 15.55 -2.56 -20.79
CA GLN A 19 16.45 -1.57 -20.20
C GLN A 19 16.02 -1.22 -18.78
N LEU A 20 14.71 -0.97 -18.59
CA LEU A 20 14.13 -0.70 -17.28
C LEU A 20 14.41 -1.84 -16.30
N LEU A 21 14.19 -3.09 -16.71
CA LEU A 21 14.49 -4.28 -15.91
C LEU A 21 15.94 -4.36 -15.46
N ASN A 22 16.88 -4.15 -16.39
CA ASN A 22 18.30 -4.20 -16.07
C ASN A 22 18.70 -3.09 -15.09
N ASP A 23 18.12 -1.90 -15.24
CA ASP A 23 18.39 -0.78 -14.36
C ASP A 23 17.80 -0.99 -12.95
N ILE A 24 16.57 -1.53 -12.85
CA ILE A 24 15.95 -1.94 -11.58
C ILE A 24 16.83 -3.00 -10.90
N LYS A 25 17.16 -4.09 -11.61
CA LYS A 25 17.99 -5.19 -11.08
C LYS A 25 19.33 -4.73 -10.55
N ARG A 26 20.03 -3.90 -11.33
CA ARG A 26 21.33 -3.34 -10.92
C ARG A 26 21.19 -2.43 -9.71
N THR A 27 20.15 -1.60 -9.65
CA THR A 27 19.93 -0.65 -8.56
C THR A 27 19.57 -1.37 -7.27
N ASN A 28 18.64 -2.33 -7.32
CA ASN A 28 18.23 -3.16 -6.18
C ASN A 28 19.42 -4.00 -5.65
N ALA A 29 20.22 -4.62 -6.52
CA ALA A 29 21.44 -5.31 -6.11
C ALA A 29 22.44 -4.39 -5.38
N GLY A 30 22.48 -3.10 -5.76
CA GLY A 30 23.23 -2.08 -5.04
C GLY A 30 22.70 -1.83 -3.63
N TYR A 31 21.38 -1.70 -3.48
CA TYR A 31 20.72 -1.52 -2.19
C TYR A 31 20.95 -2.69 -1.22
N LEU A 32 20.98 -3.93 -1.73
CA LEU A 32 21.16 -5.13 -0.92
C LEU A 32 22.64 -5.56 -0.73
N SER A 33 23.59 -4.84 -1.32
CA SER A 33 25.01 -5.27 -1.37
C SER A 33 25.70 -5.39 -0.02
N GLY A 34 25.19 -4.72 1.02
CA GLY A 34 25.72 -4.76 2.39
C GLY A 34 24.69 -5.18 3.45
N VAL A 35 23.55 -5.71 3.02
CA VAL A 35 22.44 -6.12 3.89
C VAL A 35 22.40 -7.64 3.93
N GLU A 36 22.34 -8.23 5.11
CA GLU A 36 22.16 -9.67 5.34
C GLU A 36 20.91 -9.93 6.18
N THR A 37 20.67 -9.11 7.20
CA THR A 37 19.43 -9.12 8.00
C THR A 37 18.86 -7.70 8.10
N VAL A 38 17.54 -7.60 8.22
CA VAL A 38 16.81 -6.35 8.51
C VAL A 38 15.81 -6.64 9.61
N SER A 39 15.76 -5.80 10.64
CA SER A 39 14.67 -5.80 11.62
C SER A 39 14.01 -4.43 11.62
N LEU A 40 12.69 -4.42 11.54
CA LEU A 40 11.88 -3.21 11.52
C LEU A 40 10.95 -3.22 12.73
N VAL A 41 10.73 -2.04 13.32
CA VAL A 41 9.61 -1.83 14.25
C VAL A 41 8.65 -0.87 13.57
N ASN A 42 7.45 -1.34 13.34
CA ASN A 42 6.40 -0.64 12.63
C ASN A 42 5.32 -0.23 13.62
N ALA A 43 4.76 0.95 13.43
CA ALA A 43 3.58 1.39 14.16
C ALA A 43 2.47 1.68 13.18
N MET A 44 1.40 0.89 13.25
CA MET A 44 0.16 1.18 12.55
C MET A 44 -0.67 2.15 13.39
N GLU A 45 -0.98 3.29 12.81
CA GLU A 45 -1.83 4.33 13.37
C GLU A 45 -3.11 4.41 12.52
N GLY A 46 -4.23 3.97 13.08
CA GLY A 46 -5.52 3.94 12.41
C GLY A 46 -6.59 3.40 13.35
N PHE A 47 -7.87 3.64 13.06
CA PHE A 47 -9.00 3.04 13.79
C PHE A 47 -9.00 3.29 15.30
N GLY A 48 -8.41 4.40 15.74
CA GLY A 48 -8.34 4.78 17.15
C GLY A 48 -7.45 3.90 18.03
N PHE A 49 -6.58 3.07 17.45
CA PHE A 49 -5.55 2.32 18.17
C PHE A 49 -4.17 2.51 17.54
N THR A 50 -3.14 2.10 18.29
CA THR A 50 -1.78 2.03 17.79
C THR A 50 -1.26 0.63 18.05
N MET A 51 -0.99 -0.10 16.97
CA MET A 51 -0.38 -1.42 17.03
C MET A 51 1.10 -1.28 16.69
N GLN A 52 1.96 -1.93 17.48
CA GLN A 52 3.39 -2.02 17.17
C GLN A 52 3.75 -3.46 16.86
N GLU A 53 4.41 -3.63 15.73
CA GLU A 53 4.85 -4.92 15.25
C GLU A 53 6.35 -4.87 14.98
N ARG A 54 7.03 -5.99 15.22
CA ARG A 54 8.45 -6.13 14.89
C ARG A 54 8.60 -7.22 13.85
N GLU A 55 9.11 -6.85 12.70
CA GLU A 55 9.37 -7.77 11.61
C GLU A 55 10.87 -8.08 11.50
N HIS A 56 11.19 -9.30 11.09
CA HIS A 56 12.56 -9.76 10.87
C HIS A 56 12.70 -10.36 9.47
N TYR A 57 13.72 -9.90 8.75
CA TYR A 57 14.01 -10.32 7.38
C TYR A 57 15.44 -10.77 7.22
N ARG A 58 15.61 -11.81 6.41
CA ARG A 58 16.89 -12.36 5.99
C ARG A 58 17.05 -12.21 4.49
N LYS A 59 18.23 -11.78 4.05
CA LYS A 59 18.59 -11.84 2.63
C LYS A 59 18.76 -13.30 2.23
N ILE A 60 18.09 -13.68 1.15
CA ILE A 60 18.34 -14.95 0.47
C ILE A 60 18.87 -14.67 -0.94
N THR A 61 19.64 -15.61 -1.48
CA THR A 61 20.06 -15.56 -2.87
C THR A 61 19.89 -16.93 -3.50
N GLU A 62 18.95 -17.04 -4.45
CA GLU A 62 18.57 -18.29 -5.09
C GLU A 62 18.56 -18.10 -6.60
N ALA A 63 19.20 -19.01 -7.35
CA ALA A 63 19.31 -18.93 -8.81
C ALA A 63 19.84 -17.58 -9.36
N GLY A 64 20.59 -16.81 -8.56
CA GLY A 64 21.11 -15.48 -8.94
C GLY A 64 20.18 -14.32 -8.63
N HIS A 65 19.07 -14.59 -7.95
CA HIS A 65 18.06 -13.63 -7.52
C HIS A 65 18.21 -13.36 -6.04
N THR A 66 18.25 -12.09 -5.64
CA THR A 66 18.50 -11.67 -4.27
C THR A 66 17.29 -10.89 -3.76
N ARG A 67 16.74 -11.30 -2.61
CA ARG A 67 15.58 -10.66 -1.96
C ARG A 67 15.66 -10.80 -0.45
N LEU A 68 14.99 -9.92 0.28
CA LEU A 68 14.72 -10.11 1.71
C LEU A 68 13.49 -11.04 1.87
N VAL A 69 13.50 -11.91 2.87
CA VAL A 69 12.39 -12.83 3.19
C VAL A 69 12.15 -12.80 4.68
N GLY A 70 10.88 -12.73 5.09
CA GLY A 70 10.49 -12.77 6.50
C GLY A 70 10.98 -14.05 7.17
N GLU A 71 11.45 -13.94 8.41
CA GLU A 71 11.89 -15.10 9.21
C GLU A 71 10.77 -15.73 10.03
N GLU A 72 9.71 -14.97 10.35
CA GLU A 72 8.55 -15.48 11.05
C GLU A 72 7.50 -15.97 10.04
N GLU A 73 7.10 -17.24 10.17
CA GLU A 73 5.87 -17.78 9.59
C GLU A 73 4.74 -17.37 10.54
N GLY A 74 4.12 -16.24 10.27
CA GLY A 74 2.91 -15.78 10.94
C GLY A 74 2.04 -15.07 9.92
N ASP A 75 0.73 -15.23 10.06
CA ASP A 75 -0.34 -14.68 9.20
C ASP A 75 -0.43 -13.13 9.25
N ASP A 76 0.61 -12.46 9.76
CA ASP A 76 0.66 -11.02 9.96
C ASP A 76 1.14 -10.29 8.70
N ILE A 77 0.59 -9.09 8.50
CA ILE A 77 0.80 -8.21 7.35
C ILE A 77 2.28 -7.83 7.22
N SER A 78 3.05 -8.59 6.44
CA SER A 78 4.46 -8.26 6.19
C SER A 78 4.57 -7.00 5.34
N MET A 79 4.88 -5.86 5.96
CA MET A 79 5.04 -4.57 5.27
C MET A 79 6.18 -4.63 4.26
N VAL A 80 7.24 -5.38 4.57
CA VAL A 80 8.32 -5.60 3.60
C VAL A 80 7.87 -6.49 2.44
N GLY A 81 6.81 -7.29 2.54
CA GLY A 81 6.20 -7.93 1.36
C GLY A 81 5.84 -6.90 0.28
N LEU A 82 5.15 -5.83 0.68
CA LEU A 82 4.80 -4.68 -0.18
C LEU A 82 6.01 -3.79 -0.54
N LEU A 83 6.99 -3.65 0.35
CA LEU A 83 8.13 -2.71 0.19
C LEU A 83 9.39 -3.31 -0.44
N ASN A 84 9.59 -4.62 -0.33
CA ASN A 84 10.71 -5.37 -0.88
C ASN A 84 10.21 -6.17 -2.08
N LEU A 85 9.68 -5.42 -3.03
CA LEU A 85 9.51 -5.93 -4.38
C LEU A 85 10.89 -6.32 -4.86
N SER A 86 11.12 -7.62 -4.96
CA SER A 86 12.38 -8.10 -5.47
C SER A 86 12.52 -7.57 -6.89
N ALA A 87 13.76 -7.52 -7.36
CA ALA A 87 13.98 -7.10 -8.73
C ALA A 87 13.33 -8.06 -9.75
N ASP A 88 12.90 -9.25 -9.33
CA ASP A 88 12.17 -10.20 -10.14
C ASP A 88 10.66 -10.00 -10.07
N ASP A 89 10.11 -9.60 -8.93
CA ASP A 89 8.68 -9.24 -8.81
C ASP A 89 8.40 -8.00 -9.65
N LEU A 90 9.24 -6.98 -9.53
CA LEU A 90 9.20 -5.83 -10.44
C LEU A 90 9.43 -6.25 -11.90
N ALA A 91 10.19 -7.32 -12.14
CA ALA A 91 10.37 -7.81 -13.50
C ALA A 91 9.14 -8.50 -14.07
N ALA A 92 8.44 -9.29 -13.26
CA ALA A 92 7.16 -9.88 -13.61
C ALA A 92 6.16 -8.78 -13.95
N LEU A 93 6.02 -7.77 -13.09
CA LEU A 93 5.14 -6.61 -13.33
C LEU A 93 5.49 -5.84 -14.60
N VAL A 94 6.77 -5.53 -14.83
CA VAL A 94 7.19 -4.81 -16.06
C VAL A 94 6.93 -5.64 -17.32
N ASN A 95 7.08 -6.96 -17.26
CA ASN A 95 6.80 -7.83 -18.41
C ASN A 95 5.30 -8.06 -18.64
N GLY A 96 4.50 -8.10 -17.57
CA GLY A 96 3.05 -8.25 -17.60
C GLY A 96 2.29 -6.93 -17.79
N ALA A 97 2.97 -5.79 -17.69
CA ALA A 97 2.32 -4.48 -17.86
C ALA A 97 1.78 -4.29 -19.28
N SER A 98 0.47 -4.10 -19.40
CA SER A 98 -0.19 -3.75 -20.66
C SER A 98 0.16 -2.33 -21.12
N ARG A 99 0.57 -1.45 -20.18
CA ARG A 99 1.08 -0.12 -20.52
C ARG A 99 2.20 0.31 -19.57
N ILE A 100 3.32 0.70 -20.18
CA ILE A 100 4.40 1.42 -19.50
C ILE A 100 4.30 2.89 -19.95
N GLY A 101 4.50 3.82 -19.02
CA GLY A 101 4.48 5.24 -19.29
C GLY A 101 5.49 6.02 -18.47
N THR A 102 5.49 7.33 -18.66
CA THR A 102 6.19 8.25 -17.76
C THR A 102 5.31 9.45 -17.48
N GLU A 103 5.30 9.91 -16.24
CA GLU A 103 4.57 11.10 -15.82
C GLU A 103 5.38 11.93 -14.83
N ARG A 104 4.85 13.09 -14.44
CA ARG A 104 5.44 13.90 -13.36
C ARG A 104 4.45 13.99 -12.21
N ARG A 105 4.93 13.67 -11.01
CA ARG A 105 4.21 13.82 -9.74
C ARG A 105 5.10 14.60 -8.80
N ASP A 106 4.57 15.69 -8.23
CA ASP A 106 5.30 16.58 -7.32
C ASP A 106 6.66 17.07 -7.85
N GLY A 107 6.73 17.30 -9.16
CA GLY A 107 7.95 17.72 -9.85
C GLY A 107 8.96 16.60 -10.12
N GLN A 108 8.78 15.40 -9.57
CA GLN A 108 9.59 14.22 -9.84
C GLN A 108 9.11 13.50 -11.11
N ARG A 109 10.05 12.93 -11.87
CA ARG A 109 9.72 12.09 -13.02
C ARG A 109 9.48 10.66 -12.54
N MET A 110 8.32 10.12 -12.88
CA MET A 110 7.89 8.78 -12.51
C MET A 110 7.79 7.91 -13.76
N ILE A 111 8.10 6.64 -13.61
CA ILE A 111 7.76 5.56 -14.53
C ILE A 111 6.44 5.00 -14.05
N THR A 112 5.49 4.84 -14.95
CA THR A 112 4.22 4.21 -14.62
C THR A 112 4.10 2.86 -15.25
N LEU A 113 3.66 1.88 -14.47
CA LEU A 113 3.32 0.54 -14.93
C LEU A 113 1.82 0.37 -14.70
N PHE A 114 1.08 -0.03 -15.72
CA PHE A 114 -0.31 -0.42 -15.61
C PHE A 114 -0.41 -1.90 -15.99
N VAL A 115 -0.97 -2.68 -15.07
CA VAL A 115 -1.15 -4.13 -15.16
C VAL A 115 -2.65 -4.39 -14.99
N ASP A 116 -3.23 -5.13 -15.91
CA ASP A 116 -4.65 -5.52 -15.94
C ASP A 116 -4.80 -7.03 -16.20
N ASP A 117 -3.73 -7.77 -15.89
CA ASP A 117 -3.67 -9.24 -15.92
C ASP A 117 -3.72 -9.76 -14.47
N PRO A 118 -4.83 -10.38 -14.04
CA PRO A 118 -4.99 -10.85 -12.66
C PRO A 118 -3.93 -11.87 -12.28
N ASP A 119 -3.52 -12.77 -13.18
CA ASP A 119 -2.50 -13.79 -12.88
C ASP A 119 -1.15 -13.14 -12.55
N VAL A 120 -0.82 -12.03 -13.21
CA VAL A 120 0.40 -11.26 -12.95
C VAL A 120 0.30 -10.55 -11.60
N ILE A 121 -0.87 -9.99 -11.28
CA ILE A 121 -1.11 -9.26 -10.04
C ILE A 121 -1.11 -10.23 -8.86
N GLU A 122 -1.81 -11.36 -8.94
CA GLU A 122 -1.86 -12.40 -7.90
C GLU A 122 -0.48 -13.01 -7.62
N SER A 123 0.40 -13.11 -8.63
CA SER A 123 1.78 -13.58 -8.43
C SER A 123 2.61 -12.69 -7.49
N PHE A 124 2.13 -11.48 -7.22
CA PHE A 124 2.76 -10.49 -6.35
C PHE A 124 2.40 -10.69 -4.86
N GLY A 125 1.45 -11.58 -4.57
CA GLY A 125 0.89 -11.81 -3.24
C GLY A 125 -0.28 -10.90 -2.92
N ASP A 126 -1.09 -11.28 -1.93
CA ASP A 126 -2.22 -10.48 -1.46
C ASP A 126 -1.71 -9.26 -0.67
N PRO A 127 -1.96 -8.02 -1.16
CA PRO A 127 -1.61 -6.80 -0.45
C PRO A 127 -2.66 -6.43 0.61
N LEU A 128 -3.77 -7.16 0.68
CA LEU A 128 -4.80 -6.96 1.68
C LEU A 128 -4.44 -7.72 2.96
N PRO A 129 -4.72 -7.15 4.13
CA PRO A 129 -4.70 -7.92 5.37
C PRO A 129 -5.58 -9.15 5.22
N GLU A 130 -5.10 -10.31 5.63
CA GLU A 130 -5.99 -11.38 6.06
C GLU A 130 -6.75 -10.81 7.27
N ALA A 131 -8.05 -10.55 7.10
CA ALA A 131 -8.88 -10.21 8.24
C ALA A 131 -9.01 -11.50 9.07
N ASP A 132 -8.72 -11.43 10.37
CA ASP A 132 -8.90 -12.55 11.31
C ASP A 132 -10.33 -13.14 11.29
N ASP A 133 -11.29 -12.39 10.74
CA ASP A 133 -12.63 -12.84 10.40
C ASP A 133 -12.68 -13.29 8.92
N GLU A 134 -12.59 -14.60 8.72
CA GLU A 134 -12.43 -15.40 7.49
C GLU A 134 -13.37 -15.11 6.27
N ASP A 135 -14.12 -14.01 6.17
CA ASP A 135 -15.18 -13.91 5.13
C ASP A 135 -15.28 -12.58 4.34
N ASP A 136 -14.78 -11.44 4.80
CA ASP A 136 -15.19 -10.15 4.20
C ASP A 136 -14.42 -9.72 2.94
N PHE A 137 -13.18 -10.18 2.77
CA PHE A 137 -12.33 -9.80 1.62
C PHE A 137 -11.98 -10.96 0.69
N GLU A 138 -12.29 -12.21 1.06
CA GLU A 138 -11.98 -13.40 0.25
C GLU A 138 -12.67 -13.38 -1.13
N ASP A 139 -13.77 -12.66 -1.26
CA ASP A 139 -14.55 -12.55 -2.49
C ASP A 139 -13.99 -11.52 -3.49
N PHE A 140 -12.94 -10.77 -3.14
CA PHE A 140 -12.37 -9.75 -4.03
C PHE A 140 -11.24 -10.28 -4.88
N SER A 141 -11.35 -10.05 -6.18
CA SER A 141 -10.31 -10.36 -7.17
C SER A 141 -9.65 -9.09 -7.71
N PHE A 142 -8.36 -9.16 -8.03
CA PHE A 142 -7.66 -8.04 -8.65
C PHE A 142 -8.13 -7.81 -10.09
N VAL A 143 -8.57 -6.59 -10.38
CA VAL A 143 -8.93 -6.17 -11.75
C VAL A 143 -7.77 -5.47 -12.43
N SER A 144 -7.14 -4.52 -11.73
CA SER A 144 -6.00 -3.80 -12.28
C SER A 144 -5.14 -3.18 -11.18
N MET A 145 -3.89 -2.89 -11.52
CA MET A 145 -2.92 -2.23 -10.67
C MET A 145 -2.13 -1.20 -11.49
N LYS A 146 -1.94 -0.01 -10.92
CA LYS A 146 -1.05 1.02 -11.45
C LYS A 146 0.03 1.34 -10.43
N LEU A 147 1.29 1.28 -10.85
CA LEU A 147 2.46 1.56 -10.01
C LEU A 147 3.17 2.81 -10.50
N TRP A 148 3.69 3.60 -9.56
CA TRP A 148 4.55 4.76 -9.81
C TRP A 148 5.92 4.55 -9.21
N ILE A 149 6.90 4.40 -10.09
CA ILE A 149 8.28 4.11 -9.74
C ILE A 149 9.15 5.34 -10.05
N GLY A 150 9.98 5.78 -9.12
CA GLY A 150 10.89 6.91 -9.33
C GLY A 150 11.85 6.64 -10.49
N ALA A 151 11.90 7.54 -11.47
CA ALA A 151 12.75 7.31 -12.66
C ALA A 151 14.26 7.44 -12.38
N ALA A 152 14.64 7.97 -11.22
CA ALA A 152 16.04 8.21 -10.84
C ALA A 152 16.61 7.14 -9.90
N ASP A 153 15.78 6.58 -9.03
CA ASP A 153 16.14 5.69 -7.93
C ASP A 153 15.43 4.34 -7.97
N TYR A 154 14.46 4.18 -8.87
CA TYR A 154 13.67 2.97 -9.04
C TYR A 154 12.93 2.52 -7.78
N LEU A 155 12.56 3.47 -6.90
CA LEU A 155 11.74 3.21 -5.72
C LEU A 155 10.26 3.31 -6.06
N LEU A 156 9.43 2.48 -5.42
CA LEU A 156 7.97 2.56 -5.52
C LEU A 156 7.48 3.74 -4.67
N TYR A 157 6.58 4.57 -5.17
CA TYR A 157 6.05 5.72 -4.41
C TYR A 157 4.53 5.70 -4.28
N HIS A 158 3.85 5.05 -5.22
CA HIS A 158 2.40 5.04 -5.27
C HIS A 158 1.94 3.75 -5.95
N VAL A 159 0.92 3.12 -5.40
CA VAL A 159 0.20 2.01 -6.02
C VAL A 159 -1.29 2.33 -5.95
N GLU A 160 -2.00 2.13 -7.05
CA GLU A 160 -3.46 2.14 -7.09
C GLU A 160 -3.90 0.77 -7.61
N SER A 161 -4.68 0.06 -6.82
CA SER A 161 -5.25 -1.23 -7.17
C SER A 161 -6.77 -1.13 -7.21
N THR A 162 -7.39 -1.73 -8.21
CA THR A 162 -8.83 -1.91 -8.29
C THR A 162 -9.13 -3.39 -8.07
N LEU A 163 -10.01 -3.66 -7.12
CA LEU A 163 -10.52 -4.99 -6.84
C LEU A 163 -12.02 -5.03 -7.14
N GLU A 164 -12.52 -6.20 -7.52
CA GLU A 164 -13.94 -6.44 -7.80
C GLU A 164 -14.35 -7.79 -7.23
N ASN A 165 -15.54 -7.84 -6.62
CA ASN A 165 -16.13 -9.09 -6.15
C ASN A 165 -17.10 -9.71 -7.16
N ASP A 166 -17.57 -10.93 -6.88
CA ASP A 166 -18.52 -11.66 -7.73
C ASP A 166 -19.87 -10.93 -7.97
N GLN A 167 -20.20 -9.96 -7.12
CA GLN A 167 -21.40 -9.13 -7.24
C GLN A 167 -21.17 -7.87 -8.09
N GLY A 168 -19.95 -7.63 -8.54
CA GLY A 168 -19.55 -6.45 -9.32
C GLY A 168 -19.33 -5.18 -8.48
N ALA A 169 -19.25 -5.30 -7.15
CA ALA A 169 -18.84 -4.20 -6.29
C ALA A 169 -17.34 -3.97 -6.45
N GLN A 170 -16.94 -2.70 -6.56
CA GLN A 170 -15.55 -2.32 -6.78
C GLN A 170 -14.96 -1.62 -5.56
N MET A 171 -13.74 -1.99 -5.22
CA MET A 171 -12.92 -1.35 -4.19
C MET A 171 -11.64 -0.80 -4.82
N GLU A 172 -11.25 0.42 -4.41
CA GLU A 172 -9.96 1.00 -4.76
C GLU A 172 -9.05 0.97 -3.53
N VAL A 173 -7.86 0.40 -3.66
CA VAL A 173 -6.83 0.38 -2.61
C VAL A 173 -5.63 1.17 -3.10
N ILE A 174 -5.25 2.18 -2.32
CA ILE A 174 -4.19 3.12 -2.67
C ILE A 174 -3.11 3.05 -1.61
N PHE A 175 -1.89 2.77 -2.02
CA PHE A 175 -0.70 2.85 -1.18
C PHE A 175 0.12 4.07 -1.58
N THR A 176 0.44 4.94 -0.62
CA THR A 176 1.35 6.07 -0.81
C THR A 176 2.57 5.88 0.08
N LEU A 177 3.75 5.79 -0.52
CA LEU A 177 5.01 5.54 0.17
C LEU A 177 5.83 6.83 0.18
N SER A 178 6.24 7.28 1.37
CA SER A 178 6.87 8.58 1.56
C SER A 178 8.01 8.54 2.58
N ASP A 179 8.73 9.67 2.71
CA ASP A 179 9.81 9.86 3.67
C ASP A 179 10.90 8.78 3.63
N TYR A 180 11.37 8.46 2.42
CA TYR A 180 12.42 7.47 2.21
C TYR A 180 13.73 7.83 2.93
N GLU A 181 14.16 6.94 3.82
CA GLU A 181 15.45 7.00 4.51
C GLU A 181 16.36 5.84 4.08
N ARG A 182 17.68 6.04 4.21
CA ARG A 182 18.68 5.03 3.83
C ARG A 182 19.33 4.42 5.07
N HIS A 183 19.17 3.12 5.23
CA HIS A 183 19.78 2.33 6.31
C HIS A 183 20.80 1.36 5.71
N SER A 184 22.09 1.63 5.92
CA SER A 184 23.19 0.82 5.35
C SER A 184 23.09 0.62 3.82
N GLY A 185 22.54 1.61 3.12
CA GLY A 185 22.35 1.57 1.67
C GLY A 185 20.95 1.16 1.20
N LEU A 186 20.18 0.46 2.04
CA LEU A 186 18.80 0.05 1.78
C LEU A 186 17.85 1.25 1.97
N PRO A 187 17.14 1.69 0.92
CA PRO A 187 16.09 2.70 1.05
C PRO A 187 14.80 2.05 1.59
N LEU A 188 14.23 2.64 2.64
CA LEU A 188 12.95 2.24 3.23
C LEU A 188 12.08 3.48 3.40
N PRO A 189 10.76 3.42 3.11
CA PRO A 189 9.87 4.55 3.39
C PRO A 189 9.68 4.71 4.90
N GLY A 190 9.76 5.93 5.41
CA GLY A 190 9.44 6.22 6.80
C GLY A 190 7.93 6.13 7.11
N GLN A 191 7.09 6.33 6.09
CA GLN A 191 5.63 6.28 6.21
C GLN A 191 4.98 5.67 4.96
N VAL A 192 4.02 4.79 5.20
CA VAL A 192 3.12 4.21 4.19
C VAL A 192 1.69 4.58 4.56
N GLU A 193 1.00 5.33 3.71
CA GLU A 193 -0.42 5.62 3.85
C GLU A 193 -1.21 4.65 2.99
N VAL A 194 -2.20 3.99 3.60
CA VAL A 194 -3.13 3.10 2.91
C VAL A 194 -4.50 3.76 2.91
N THR A 195 -5.11 3.90 1.74
CA THR A 195 -6.46 4.42 1.58
C THR A 195 -7.30 3.41 0.82
N MET A 196 -8.42 3.01 1.43
CA MET A 196 -9.41 2.11 0.85
C MET A 196 -10.65 2.92 0.53
N LYS A 197 -11.15 2.81 -0.70
CA LYS A 197 -12.38 3.48 -1.15
C LYS A 197 -13.38 2.44 -1.62
N GLY A 198 -14.66 2.75 -1.43
CA GLY A 198 -15.75 1.87 -1.82
C GLY A 198 -16.15 0.84 -0.76
N LEU A 199 -15.55 0.86 0.44
CA LEU A 199 -15.91 -0.02 1.56
C LEU A 199 -17.39 0.07 1.95
N GLY A 200 -17.97 1.26 1.96
CA GLY A 200 -19.39 1.43 2.29
C GLY A 200 -20.35 0.86 1.25
N ALA A 201 -19.88 0.51 0.04
CA ALA A 201 -20.67 -0.21 -0.96
C ALA A 201 -20.63 -1.74 -0.76
N LEU A 202 -19.84 -2.22 0.20
CA LEU A 202 -19.64 -3.65 0.48
C LEU A 202 -20.58 -4.17 1.57
N MET A 203 -21.08 -3.31 2.45
CA MET A 203 -22.05 -3.69 3.48
C MET A 203 -23.45 -3.82 2.84
N ASP A 204 -24.16 -4.92 3.11
CA ASP A 204 -25.54 -5.05 2.62
C ASP A 204 -26.45 -3.96 3.22
N ASP A 205 -27.47 -3.53 2.48
CA ASP A 205 -28.44 -2.52 2.94
C ASP A 205 -29.10 -2.95 4.27
N SER A 206 -29.23 -4.26 4.49
CA SER A 206 -29.78 -4.83 5.71
C SER A 206 -28.82 -4.74 6.90
N GLU A 207 -27.53 -4.99 6.69
CA GLU A 207 -26.47 -4.87 7.68
C GLU A 207 -26.21 -3.41 8.02
N LEU A 208 -26.12 -2.52 7.03
CA LEU A 208 -26.02 -1.07 7.25
C LEU A 208 -27.19 -0.54 8.08
N ALA A 209 -28.40 -1.04 7.84
CA ALA A 209 -29.57 -0.63 8.62
C ALA A 209 -29.51 -1.15 10.07
N GLU A 210 -29.05 -2.39 10.27
CA GLU A 210 -28.87 -2.97 11.60
C GLU A 210 -27.78 -2.26 12.39
N THR A 211 -26.61 -2.08 11.78
CA THR A 211 -25.49 -1.33 12.34
C THR A 211 -25.86 0.11 12.70
N ARG A 212 -26.59 0.83 11.82
CA ARG A 212 -27.09 2.18 12.13
C ARG A 212 -28.02 2.17 13.34
N ARG A 213 -28.90 1.17 13.44
CA ARG A 213 -29.80 1.02 14.59
C ARG A 213 -29.02 0.76 15.88
N GLU A 214 -28.01 -0.09 15.86
CA GLU A 214 -27.16 -0.36 17.03
C GLU A 214 -26.39 0.89 17.48
N LEU A 215 -25.90 1.68 16.53
CA LEU A 215 -25.27 2.98 16.81
C LEU A 215 -26.25 3.97 17.45
N GLU A 216 -27.45 4.09 16.91
CA GLU A 216 -28.50 4.94 17.49
C GLU A 216 -28.87 4.50 18.90
N GLU A 217 -28.98 3.19 19.15
CA GLU A 217 -29.25 2.62 20.47
C GLU A 217 -28.12 2.93 21.46
N MET A 218 -26.86 2.74 21.06
CA MET A 218 -25.70 3.09 21.87
C MET A 218 -25.65 4.60 22.17
N MET A 219 -25.90 5.46 21.17
CA MET A 219 -25.94 6.91 21.36
C MET A 219 -27.06 7.31 22.33
N ALA A 220 -28.22 6.67 22.24
CA ALA A 220 -29.32 6.88 23.19
C ALA A 220 -28.95 6.42 24.62
N GLU A 221 -28.22 5.32 24.77
CA GLU A 221 -27.69 4.90 26.08
C GLU A 221 -26.70 5.92 26.65
N LEU A 222 -25.78 6.43 25.83
CA LEU A 222 -24.80 7.45 26.22
C LEU A 222 -25.47 8.76 26.66
N GLU A 223 -26.56 9.16 25.99
CA GLU A 223 -27.34 10.34 26.38
C GLU A 223 -27.95 10.23 27.78
N ASN A 224 -28.31 9.01 28.20
CA ASN A 224 -28.87 8.73 29.52
C ASN A 224 -27.81 8.58 30.62
N MET A 225 -26.51 8.60 30.28
CA MET A 225 -25.42 8.53 31.26
C MET A 225 -25.13 9.90 31.90
N PRO A 226 -24.55 9.92 33.13
CA PRO A 226 -24.05 11.14 33.73
C PRO A 226 -23.02 11.85 32.83
N GLU A 227 -23.08 13.17 32.75
CA GLU A 227 -22.27 13.99 31.82
C GLU A 227 -20.76 13.69 31.90
N ALA A 228 -20.22 13.53 33.11
CA ALA A 228 -18.81 13.21 33.30
C ALA A 228 -18.42 11.84 32.72
N GLN A 229 -19.33 10.85 32.79
CA GLN A 229 -19.12 9.50 32.29
C GLN A 229 -19.31 9.44 30.77
N ARG A 230 -20.33 10.11 30.24
CA ARG A 230 -20.54 10.28 28.79
C ARG A 230 -19.34 10.95 28.13
N ASN A 231 -18.86 12.07 28.68
CA ASN A 231 -17.73 12.80 28.12
C ASN A 231 -16.44 11.97 28.15
N MET A 232 -16.24 11.15 29.19
CA MET A 232 -15.12 10.22 29.27
C MET A 232 -15.19 9.16 28.17
N ILE A 233 -16.35 8.54 27.95
CA ILE A 233 -16.53 7.52 26.91
C ILE A 233 -16.38 8.13 25.51
N LEU A 234 -17.04 9.26 25.24
CA LEU A 234 -16.92 9.97 23.96
C LEU A 234 -15.50 10.44 23.68
N SER A 235 -14.72 10.81 24.70
CA SER A 235 -13.31 11.17 24.49
C SER A 235 -12.42 10.00 24.06
N GLN A 236 -12.84 8.77 24.35
CA GLN A 236 -12.11 7.55 23.97
C GLN A 236 -12.62 6.99 22.64
N MET A 237 -13.94 6.98 22.44
CA MET A 237 -14.58 6.36 21.26
C MET A 237 -14.86 7.33 20.12
N GLY A 238 -14.88 8.65 20.35
CA GLY A 238 -15.27 9.67 19.37
C GLY A 238 -14.55 9.53 18.02
N PRO A 239 -13.21 9.38 17.99
CA PRO A 239 -12.48 9.18 16.72
C PRO A 239 -12.90 7.91 15.97
N GLN A 240 -13.18 6.82 16.69
CA GLN A 240 -13.62 5.56 16.09
C GLN A 240 -15.04 5.70 15.51
N LEU A 241 -15.93 6.40 16.22
CA LEU A 241 -17.30 6.66 15.76
C LEU A 241 -17.33 7.55 14.51
N GLU A 242 -16.53 8.61 14.48
CA GLU A 242 -16.44 9.49 13.31
C GLU A 242 -15.92 8.73 12.08
N GLN A 243 -14.91 7.89 12.26
CA GLN A 243 -14.37 7.06 11.17
C GLN A 243 -15.38 6.00 10.71
N PHE A 244 -16.13 5.41 11.63
CA PHE A 244 -17.17 4.45 11.33
C PHE A 244 -18.36 5.08 10.58
N GLU A 245 -18.78 6.27 10.99
CA GLU A 245 -19.78 7.07 10.27
C GLU A 245 -19.31 7.38 8.85
N GLN A 246 -18.05 7.79 8.67
CA GLN A 246 -17.47 8.03 7.34
C GLN A 246 -17.51 6.75 6.48
N MET A 247 -17.16 5.59 7.04
CA MET A 247 -17.23 4.31 6.33
C MET A 247 -18.65 3.97 5.89
N MET A 248 -19.66 4.12 6.77
CA MET A 248 -21.07 3.89 6.45
C MET A 248 -21.65 4.88 5.42
N GLU A 249 -21.08 6.08 5.31
CA GLU A 249 -21.46 7.07 4.29
C GLU A 249 -20.77 6.81 2.93
N GLY A 250 -20.00 5.72 2.82
CA GLY A 250 -19.23 5.39 1.62
C GLY A 250 -17.96 6.24 1.47
N GLY A 251 -17.49 6.83 2.56
CA GLY A 251 -16.25 7.59 2.63
C GLY A 251 -15.01 6.71 2.50
N ASP A 252 -13.89 7.37 2.20
CA ASP A 252 -12.58 6.74 2.11
C ASP A 252 -12.06 6.43 3.52
N THR A 253 -11.65 5.19 3.76
CA THR A 253 -10.98 4.81 5.01
C THR A 253 -9.48 4.87 4.78
N SER A 254 -8.75 5.52 5.69
CA SER A 254 -7.29 5.56 5.62
C SER A 254 -6.64 5.25 6.96
N PHE A 255 -5.46 4.65 6.90
CA PHE A 255 -4.57 4.44 8.02
C PHE A 255 -3.12 4.64 7.57
N ALA A 256 -2.24 4.92 8.51
CA ALA A 256 -0.82 5.13 8.24
C ALA A 256 0.02 4.11 9.01
N ILE A 257 1.01 3.56 8.33
CA ILE A 257 2.06 2.73 8.94
C ILE A 257 3.33 3.57 8.97
N LYS A 258 3.97 3.66 10.14
CA LYS A 258 5.23 4.40 10.34
C LYS A 258 6.33 3.45 10.77
N ILE A 259 7.47 3.53 10.11
CA ILE A 259 8.67 2.80 10.53
C ILE A 259 9.34 3.58 11.66
N GLN A 260 9.44 2.98 12.85
CA GLN A 260 9.96 3.62 14.07
C GLN A 260 11.43 3.27 14.35
N ASP A 261 11.84 2.03 14.09
CA ASP A 261 13.21 1.57 14.30
C ASP A 261 13.62 0.66 13.14
N VAL A 262 14.87 0.79 12.70
CA VAL A 262 15.46 -0.02 11.63
C VAL A 262 16.83 -0.49 12.06
N ARG A 263 17.04 -1.80 12.01
CA ARG A 263 18.32 -2.42 12.34
C ARG A 263 18.78 -3.30 11.20
N ILE A 264 20.06 -3.17 10.82
CA ILE A 264 20.65 -3.87 9.69
C ILE A 264 21.84 -4.69 10.18
N ASN A 265 21.89 -5.97 9.81
CA ASN A 265 22.96 -6.92 10.17
C ASN A 265 23.13 -7.11 11.69
N GLU A 266 22.02 -7.14 12.43
CA GLU A 266 21.97 -7.54 13.84
C GLU A 266 21.51 -8.99 14.01
#